data_AF-A0A3D4UJR6-F1
#
_entry.id   AF-A0A3D4UJR6-F1
#
_cell.length_a   1.000
_cell.length_b   1.000
_cell.length_c   1.000
_cell.angle_alpha   90.00
_cell.angle_beta   90.00
_cell.angle_gamma   90.00
#
_symmetry.space_group_name_H-M   'P 1'
#
loop_
_entity.id
_entity.type
_entity.pdbx_description
1 polymer ?
#
loop_
_entity_poly.entity_id
_entity_poly.type
_entity_poly.pdbx_seq_one_letter_code
_entity_poly.pdbx_strand_id
1 'polypeptide(L)'
;DNTYYACSVHLLSGEVDEIVEDVAIRPRGNTSRSAIKKSWKLKFNEFVPGREVFGLEKLNINGHQNDPSVVRGKLAWDIYNQFGVPSPRASMARLIINDGSLVDDVFVNVEQIDDEFLSAWFDDDTGNLYQCTYKGERADLRYVAPGDAAAYANLGTPTYELENDSGANQHQDLADFIAFIENADDATFAAEIASRFSVDTFLRSMAVDCVNGHWDNLWYGANNYFLYVYP
;
A
#
# COMPACT_ATOMS: atom_id res chain seq x y z
N ASP A 1 -4.26 -17.06 9.87
CA ASP A 1 -4.12 -16.05 10.95
C ASP A 1 -3.09 -14.99 10.57
N ASN A 2 -3.09 -13.81 11.19
CA ASN A 2 -2.08 -12.76 10.94
C ASN A 2 -0.97 -12.77 12.00
N THR A 3 -0.77 -13.91 12.66
CA THR A 3 0.21 -14.12 13.71
C THR A 3 1.63 -14.00 13.16
N TYR A 4 2.48 -13.25 13.86
CA TYR A 4 3.91 -13.21 13.59
C TYR A 4 4.65 -14.28 14.38
N TYR A 5 5.68 -14.85 13.75
CA TYR A 5 6.62 -15.78 14.39
C TYR A 5 8.01 -15.15 14.40
N ALA A 6 8.79 -15.41 15.45
CA ALA A 6 10.16 -14.93 15.55
C ALA A 6 11.09 -15.71 14.59
N CYS A 7 12.01 -14.99 13.96
CA CYS A 7 13.11 -15.53 13.17
C CYS A 7 14.34 -14.61 13.26
N SER A 8 15.48 -15.11 12.79
CA SER A 8 16.61 -14.26 12.41
C SER A 8 16.63 -14.11 10.89
N VAL A 9 17.00 -12.94 10.39
CA VAL A 9 17.13 -12.67 8.97
C VAL A 9 18.55 -12.23 8.65
N HIS A 10 19.12 -12.80 7.59
CA HIS A 10 20.38 -12.37 7.02
C HIS A 10 20.10 -11.51 5.79
N LEU A 11 20.40 -10.22 5.88
CA LEU A 11 20.28 -9.26 4.80
C LEU A 11 21.63 -9.19 4.08
N LEU A 12 21.63 -9.55 2.80
CA LEU A 12 22.83 -9.61 1.98
C LEU A 12 22.64 -8.85 0.66
N SER A 13 23.55 -7.93 0.37
CA SER A 13 23.63 -7.17 -0.88
C SER A 13 25.10 -6.86 -1.20
N GLY A 14 25.36 -6.01 -2.21
CA GLY A 14 26.72 -5.53 -2.48
C GLY A 14 27.27 -4.58 -1.41
N GLU A 15 26.40 -4.01 -0.56
CA GLU A 15 26.75 -3.02 0.46
C GLU A 15 26.38 -3.45 1.88
N VAL A 16 25.55 -4.50 2.02
CA VAL A 16 25.00 -4.97 3.29
C VAL A 16 25.33 -6.45 3.49
N ASP A 17 25.80 -6.80 4.68
CA ASP A 17 25.97 -8.18 5.15
C ASP A 17 25.67 -8.19 6.66
N GLU A 18 24.38 -8.26 7.01
CA GLU A 18 23.93 -8.11 8.40
C GLU A 18 22.93 -9.19 8.79
N ILE A 19 23.11 -9.74 9.99
CA ILE A 19 22.17 -10.65 10.62
C ILE A 19 21.38 -9.86 11.67
N VAL A 20 20.06 -9.86 11.54
CA VAL A 20 19.14 -9.25 12.49
C VAL A 20 18.34 -10.34 13.18
N GLU A 21 18.46 -10.42 14.51
CA GLU A 21 17.71 -11.36 15.35
C GLU A 21 16.35 -10.79 15.76
N ASP A 22 15.48 -11.62 16.35
CA ASP A 22 14.17 -11.21 16.86
C ASP A 22 13.27 -10.49 15.84
N VAL A 23 13.34 -10.88 14.57
CA VAL A 23 12.50 -10.35 13.50
C VAL A 23 11.21 -11.14 13.44
N ALA A 24 10.09 -10.46 13.25
CA ALA A 24 8.81 -11.10 13.03
C ALA A 24 8.60 -11.43 11.55
N ILE A 25 8.20 -12.66 11.24
CA ILE A 25 7.84 -13.12 9.90
C ILE A 25 6.44 -13.73 9.87
N ARG A 26 5.69 -13.46 8.80
CA ARG A 26 4.41 -14.14 8.50
C ARG A 26 4.07 -14.16 7.00
N PRO A 27 3.20 -15.06 6.54
CA PRO A 27 2.58 -14.94 5.22
C PRO A 27 1.73 -13.67 5.07
N ARG A 28 1.75 -13.04 3.89
CA ARG A 28 0.97 -11.82 3.57
C ARG A 28 0.07 -11.95 2.33
N GLY A 29 -0.85 -10.99 2.21
CA GLY A 29 -1.84 -10.88 1.15
C GLY A 29 -3.17 -11.56 1.49
N ASN A 30 -4.11 -11.54 0.53
CA ASN A 30 -5.41 -12.17 0.68
C ASN A 30 -5.37 -13.58 0.04
N THR A 31 -5.60 -13.65 -1.28
CA THR A 31 -5.59 -14.91 -2.05
C THR A 31 -4.19 -15.53 -2.18
N SER A 32 -3.13 -14.70 -2.21
CA SER A 32 -1.73 -15.14 -2.33
C SER A 32 -1.25 -15.99 -1.16
N ARG A 33 -1.94 -15.95 0.00
CA ARG A 33 -1.59 -16.77 1.16
C ARG A 33 -1.79 -18.26 0.91
N SER A 34 -2.72 -18.61 0.03
CA SER A 34 -3.02 -19.98 -0.37
C SER A 34 -2.13 -20.46 -1.52
N ALA A 35 -1.29 -19.57 -2.08
CA ALA A 35 -0.35 -19.96 -3.12
C ALA A 35 0.72 -20.92 -2.59
N ILE A 36 1.28 -21.72 -3.50
CA ILE A 36 2.46 -22.54 -3.24
C ILE A 36 3.63 -21.60 -2.91
N LYS A 37 3.89 -20.63 -3.79
CA LYS A 37 4.85 -19.55 -3.57
C LYS A 37 4.19 -18.40 -2.80
N LYS A 38 4.34 -18.41 -1.48
CA LYS A 38 3.73 -17.42 -0.57
C LYS A 38 4.52 -16.12 -0.56
N SER A 39 3.82 -15.00 -0.43
CA SER A 39 4.44 -13.72 -0.06
C SER A 39 4.64 -13.65 1.45
N TRP A 40 5.69 -12.95 1.89
CA TRP A 40 6.08 -12.81 3.28
C TRP A 40 6.16 -11.35 3.70
N LYS A 41 5.75 -11.04 4.94
CA LYS A 41 6.00 -9.76 5.58
C LYS A 41 6.98 -9.98 6.72
N LEU A 42 8.04 -9.16 6.74
CA LEU A 42 8.96 -9.06 7.86
C LEU A 42 8.66 -7.77 8.61
N LYS A 43 8.74 -7.81 9.94
CA LYS A 43 8.57 -6.66 10.81
C LYS A 43 9.68 -6.66 11.86
N PHE A 44 10.51 -5.62 11.85
CA PHE A 44 11.68 -5.48 12.70
C PHE A 44 11.31 -4.99 14.11
N ASN A 45 10.24 -4.21 14.26
CA ASN A 45 9.84 -3.62 15.53
C ASN A 45 8.77 -4.42 16.31
N GLU A 46 8.35 -5.60 15.85
CA GLU A 46 7.31 -6.39 16.52
C GLU A 46 7.74 -6.89 17.91
N PHE A 47 8.95 -7.45 18.00
CA PHE A 47 9.50 -7.99 19.26
C PHE A 47 10.53 -7.06 19.90
N VAL A 48 11.00 -6.05 19.16
CA VAL A 48 11.94 -5.03 19.63
C VAL A 48 11.35 -3.65 19.32
N PRO A 49 10.54 -3.07 20.21
CA PRO A 49 9.84 -1.81 19.93
C PRO A 49 10.78 -0.68 19.53
N GLY A 50 10.39 0.11 18.51
CA GLY A 50 11.18 1.24 17.99
C GLY A 50 12.40 0.86 17.16
N ARG A 51 12.60 -0.43 16.83
CA ARG A 51 13.69 -0.84 15.96
C ARG A 51 13.39 -0.60 14.48
N GLU A 52 14.26 0.18 13.87
CA GLU A 52 14.39 0.28 12.41
C GLU A 52 15.66 -0.43 11.94
N VAL A 53 15.62 -0.95 10.72
CA VAL A 53 16.77 -1.53 10.02
C VAL A 53 16.89 -0.80 8.69
N PHE A 54 18.00 -0.07 8.50
CA PHE A 54 18.20 0.83 7.35
C PHE A 54 17.07 1.87 7.16
N GLY A 55 16.52 2.37 8.27
CA GLY A 55 15.41 3.34 8.26
C GLY A 55 14.05 2.72 7.90
N LEU A 56 13.91 1.40 7.99
CA LEU A 56 12.68 0.68 7.70
C LEU A 56 12.25 -0.17 8.89
N GLU A 57 10.95 -0.15 9.19
CA GLU A 57 10.37 -1.05 10.20
C GLU A 57 9.93 -2.40 9.62
N LYS A 58 9.62 -2.45 8.31
CA LYS A 58 8.99 -3.60 7.65
C LYS A 58 9.57 -3.84 6.26
N LEU A 59 9.51 -5.10 5.81
CA LEU A 59 9.77 -5.46 4.42
C LEU A 59 8.61 -6.33 3.89
N ASN A 60 8.22 -6.12 2.63
CA ASN A 60 7.24 -6.96 1.95
C ASN A 60 7.92 -7.76 0.84
N ILE A 61 8.07 -9.07 1.03
CA ILE A 61 8.69 -9.97 0.06
C ILE A 61 7.59 -10.71 -0.72
N ASN A 62 7.32 -10.24 -1.94
CA ASN A 62 6.19 -10.69 -2.75
C ASN A 62 6.57 -11.83 -3.70
N GLY A 63 5.80 -12.92 -3.63
CA GLY A 63 6.01 -14.10 -4.48
C GLY A 63 5.53 -13.95 -5.91
N HIS A 64 4.62 -13.00 -6.17
CA HIS A 64 4.05 -12.71 -7.51
C HIS A 64 3.60 -13.99 -8.26
N GLN A 65 2.94 -14.91 -7.56
CA GLN A 65 2.61 -16.25 -8.04
C GLN A 65 1.80 -16.27 -9.35
N ASN A 66 1.00 -15.23 -9.61
CA ASN A 66 0.15 -15.11 -10.80
C ASN A 66 0.87 -14.40 -11.97
N ASP A 67 2.12 -13.99 -11.76
CA ASP A 67 2.96 -13.33 -12.75
C ASP A 67 4.12 -14.27 -13.14
N PRO A 68 4.04 -14.95 -14.29
CA PRO A 68 5.11 -15.83 -14.77
C PRO A 68 6.47 -15.15 -14.94
N SER A 69 6.52 -13.83 -15.03
CA SER A 69 7.76 -13.06 -15.16
C SER A 69 8.30 -12.57 -13.82
N VAL A 70 7.48 -12.59 -12.75
CA VAL A 70 7.76 -12.04 -11.41
C VAL A 70 8.02 -10.52 -11.39
N VAL A 71 8.19 -9.86 -12.54
CA VAL A 71 8.65 -8.46 -12.65
C VAL A 71 7.55 -7.45 -12.96
N ARG A 72 6.32 -7.86 -13.31
CA ARG A 72 5.27 -6.92 -13.76
C ARG A 72 4.94 -5.88 -12.69
N GLY A 73 4.83 -6.30 -11.43
CA GLY A 73 4.59 -5.40 -10.31
C GLY A 73 5.70 -4.35 -10.20
N LYS A 74 6.96 -4.79 -10.16
CA LYS A 74 8.12 -3.90 -10.13
C LYS A 74 8.11 -2.89 -11.28
N LEU A 75 7.94 -3.35 -12.51
CA LEU A 75 7.93 -2.47 -13.68
C LEU A 75 6.78 -1.46 -13.62
N ALA A 76 5.59 -1.87 -13.16
CA ALA A 76 4.47 -0.95 -13.00
C ALA A 76 4.80 0.16 -11.99
N TRP A 77 5.29 -0.18 -10.79
CA TRP A 77 5.69 0.80 -9.77
C TRP A 77 6.83 1.71 -10.26
N ASP A 78 7.82 1.17 -10.97
CA ASP A 78 8.90 1.98 -11.57
C ASP A 78 8.37 2.99 -12.59
N ILE A 79 7.35 2.63 -13.39
CA ILE A 79 6.71 3.52 -14.36
C ILE A 79 5.93 4.62 -13.65
N TYR A 80 5.15 4.30 -12.60
CA TYR A 80 4.48 5.33 -11.79
C TYR A 80 5.48 6.34 -11.23
N ASN A 81 6.57 5.87 -10.64
CA ASN A 81 7.62 6.72 -10.10
C ASN A 81 8.26 7.62 -11.17
N GLN A 82 8.57 7.07 -12.35
CA GLN A 82 9.11 7.86 -13.47
C GLN A 82 8.13 8.92 -13.99
N PHE A 83 6.82 8.70 -13.84
CA PHE A 83 5.79 9.65 -14.24
C PHE A 83 5.45 10.68 -13.16
N GLY A 84 6.12 10.64 -12.00
CA GLY A 84 5.88 11.56 -10.88
C GLY A 84 4.63 11.21 -10.07
N VAL A 85 4.20 9.94 -10.09
CA VAL A 85 3.14 9.42 -9.23
C VAL A 85 3.80 8.73 -8.04
N PRO A 86 3.47 9.10 -6.79
CA PRO A 86 3.96 8.38 -5.62
C PRO A 86 3.64 6.89 -5.70
N SER A 87 4.69 6.05 -5.69
CA SER A 87 4.58 4.60 -5.83
C SER A 87 5.67 3.89 -5.03
N PRO A 88 5.39 2.70 -4.45
CA PRO A 88 6.38 2.02 -3.64
C PRO A 88 7.61 1.65 -4.47
N ARG A 89 8.80 1.86 -3.90
CA ARG A 89 10.05 1.34 -4.46
C ARG A 89 10.03 -0.18 -4.42
N ALA A 90 10.59 -0.82 -5.44
CA ALA A 90 10.67 -2.26 -5.51
C ALA A 90 12.00 -2.75 -6.08
N SER A 91 12.52 -3.84 -5.52
CA SER A 91 13.75 -4.50 -5.98
C SER A 91 13.56 -6.01 -6.09
N MET A 92 14.32 -6.66 -6.97
CA MET A 92 14.35 -8.11 -7.03
C MET A 92 15.18 -8.64 -5.86
N ALA A 93 14.72 -9.71 -5.21
CA ALA A 93 15.41 -10.34 -4.10
C ALA A 93 15.39 -11.87 -4.26
N ARG A 94 16.42 -12.57 -3.80
CA ARG A 94 16.37 -14.01 -3.57
C ARG A 94 16.04 -14.23 -2.10
N LEU A 95 14.98 -14.98 -1.82
CA LEU A 95 14.60 -15.33 -0.45
C LEU A 95 14.98 -16.77 -0.19
N ILE A 96 15.68 -17.01 0.92
CA ILE A 96 16.03 -18.34 1.41
C ILE A 96 15.44 -18.48 2.82
N ILE A 97 14.59 -19.48 3.04
CA ILE A 97 14.04 -19.79 4.38
C ILE A 97 14.47 -21.19 4.79
N ASN A 98 14.95 -21.31 6.03
CA ASN A 98 15.46 -22.55 6.63
C ASN A 98 16.43 -23.25 5.66
N ASP A 99 17.58 -22.64 5.37
CA ASP A 99 18.63 -23.18 4.47
C ASP A 99 18.22 -23.52 3.02
N GLY A 100 17.00 -23.17 2.61
CA GLY A 100 16.45 -23.51 1.29
C GLY A 100 15.44 -24.64 1.34
N SER A 101 15.31 -25.34 2.47
CA SER A 101 14.35 -26.42 2.65
C SER A 101 12.88 -25.98 2.53
N LEU A 102 12.58 -24.72 2.86
CA LEU A 102 11.22 -24.16 2.72
C LEU A 102 11.06 -23.25 1.51
N VAL A 103 12.02 -22.34 1.29
CA VAL A 103 12.02 -21.39 0.18
C VAL A 103 13.45 -21.20 -0.29
N ASP A 104 13.67 -21.27 -1.60
CA ASP A 104 14.86 -20.78 -2.29
C ASP A 104 14.43 -20.35 -3.69
N ASP A 105 14.02 -19.09 -3.82
CA ASP A 105 13.45 -18.59 -5.08
C ASP A 105 13.60 -17.06 -5.16
N VAL A 106 13.26 -16.50 -6.32
CA VAL A 106 13.23 -15.06 -6.62
C VAL A 106 11.90 -14.45 -6.23
N PHE A 107 11.94 -13.30 -5.57
CA PHE A 107 10.82 -12.52 -5.09
C PHE A 107 11.02 -11.05 -5.47
N VAL A 108 9.99 -10.24 -5.24
CA VAL A 108 10.09 -8.79 -5.30
C VAL A 108 10.00 -8.24 -3.88
N ASN A 109 11.04 -7.57 -3.41
CA ASN A 109 10.98 -6.75 -2.21
C ASN A 109 10.26 -5.44 -2.56
N VAL A 110 9.20 -5.12 -1.83
CA VAL A 110 8.37 -3.94 -2.05
C VAL A 110 8.36 -3.12 -0.77
N GLU A 111 8.61 -1.83 -0.92
CA GLU A 111 8.46 -0.83 0.13
C GLU A 111 7.07 -0.93 0.77
N GLN A 112 7.01 -0.79 2.09
CA GLN A 112 5.74 -0.65 2.79
C GLN A 112 5.24 0.77 2.55
N ILE A 113 3.93 0.91 2.31
CA ILE A 113 3.28 2.21 2.23
C ILE A 113 2.79 2.50 3.65
N ASP A 114 3.57 3.29 4.38
CA ASP A 114 3.36 3.78 5.74
C ASP A 114 4.03 5.17 5.88
N ASP A 115 4.23 5.64 7.11
CA ASP A 115 4.71 7.01 7.36
C ASP A 115 6.08 7.26 6.72
N GLU A 116 7.00 6.28 6.71
CA GLU A 116 8.30 6.41 6.03
C GLU A 116 8.18 6.58 4.51
N PHE A 117 7.16 5.97 3.90
CA PHE A 117 6.85 6.21 2.49
C PHE A 117 6.32 7.63 2.28
N LEU A 118 5.48 8.12 3.19
CA LEU A 118 4.95 9.48 3.11
C LEU A 118 6.05 10.52 3.24
N SER A 119 6.95 10.41 4.22
CA SER A 119 8.06 11.36 4.41
C SER A 119 9.03 11.37 3.22
N ALA A 120 9.06 10.31 2.40
CA ALA A 120 9.87 10.25 1.18
C ALA A 120 9.26 11.01 -0.01
N TRP A 121 7.94 11.22 -0.01
CA TRP A 121 7.19 11.81 -1.14
C TRP A 121 6.56 13.17 -0.83
N PHE A 122 6.31 13.46 0.44
CA PHE A 122 5.55 14.62 0.90
C PHE A 122 6.30 15.36 1.99
N ASP A 123 6.14 16.69 2.05
CA ASP A 123 6.77 17.53 3.07
C ASP A 123 6.09 17.40 4.46
N ASP A 124 4.86 16.87 4.47
CA ASP A 124 4.08 16.54 5.66
C ASP A 124 3.61 15.08 5.51
N ASP A 125 3.80 14.27 6.55
CA ASP A 125 3.44 12.84 6.62
C ASP A 125 2.35 12.57 7.67
N THR A 126 1.79 13.61 8.29
CA THR A 126 0.86 13.48 9.43
C THR A 126 -0.60 13.27 9.03
N GLY A 127 -0.89 13.47 7.74
CA GLY A 127 -2.20 13.26 7.15
C GLY A 127 -2.69 11.82 7.19
N ASN A 128 -3.99 11.61 6.97
CA ASN A 128 -4.57 10.27 6.96
C ASN A 128 -4.14 9.47 5.72
N LEU A 129 -3.64 8.25 5.95
CA LEU A 129 -3.31 7.29 4.89
C LEU A 129 -4.32 6.14 4.88
N TYR A 130 -5.14 6.08 3.84
CA TYR A 130 -6.14 5.06 3.63
C TYR A 130 -5.63 3.97 2.68
N GLN A 131 -5.53 2.74 3.16
CA GLN A 131 -5.46 1.57 2.32
C GLN A 131 -6.86 1.15 1.86
N CYS A 132 -7.04 1.03 0.55
CA CYS A 132 -8.26 0.43 0.01
C CYS A 132 -8.13 -1.10 0.03
N THR A 133 -9.08 -1.79 0.67
CA THR A 133 -9.03 -3.24 0.79
C THR A 133 -10.18 -3.91 0.06
N TYR A 134 -9.87 -5.01 -0.63
CA TYR A 134 -10.86 -5.87 -1.24
C TYR A 134 -11.13 -7.09 -0.36
N LYS A 135 -12.15 -6.97 0.50
CA LYS A 135 -12.62 -8.02 1.42
C LYS A 135 -14.09 -8.42 1.20
N GLY A 136 -14.65 -8.07 0.04
CA GLY A 136 -16.01 -8.42 -0.38
C GLY A 136 -16.72 -7.25 -1.04
N GLU A 137 -16.51 -6.04 -0.50
CA GLU A 137 -17.01 -4.78 -1.05
C GLU A 137 -15.92 -4.00 -1.78
N ARG A 138 -16.37 -3.06 -2.62
CA ARG A 138 -15.52 -2.18 -3.45
C ARG A 138 -15.19 -0.89 -2.72
N ALA A 139 -13.97 -0.40 -2.87
CA ALA A 139 -13.57 0.94 -2.49
C ALA A 139 -13.75 1.88 -3.69
N ASP A 140 -15.00 2.19 -4.02
CA ASP A 140 -15.40 2.89 -5.26
C ASP A 140 -15.75 4.36 -5.06
N LEU A 141 -15.32 4.95 -3.94
CA LEU A 141 -15.62 6.32 -3.53
C LEU A 141 -17.14 6.64 -3.52
N ARG A 142 -18.00 5.63 -3.32
CA ARG A 142 -19.45 5.85 -3.26
C ARG A 142 -19.84 6.78 -2.12
N TYR A 143 -20.79 7.68 -2.40
CA TYR A 143 -21.33 8.57 -1.39
C TYR A 143 -22.15 7.82 -0.33
N VAL A 144 -21.84 8.12 0.93
CA VAL A 144 -22.67 7.81 2.10
C VAL A 144 -23.26 9.11 2.63
N ALA A 145 -24.53 9.08 3.04
CA ALA A 145 -25.24 10.28 3.51
C ALA A 145 -24.48 11.01 4.64
N PRO A 146 -24.64 12.35 4.75
CA PRO A 146 -23.81 13.15 5.65
C PRO A 146 -24.02 12.75 7.12
N GLY A 147 -22.94 12.82 7.91
CA GLY A 147 -22.98 12.55 9.35
C GLY A 147 -22.54 11.14 9.76
N ASP A 148 -22.12 10.29 8.81
CA ASP A 148 -21.60 8.94 9.10
C ASP A 148 -20.25 8.67 8.41
N ALA A 149 -19.24 9.51 8.70
CA ALA A 149 -17.89 9.33 8.17
C ALA A 149 -17.27 7.97 8.56
N ALA A 150 -17.59 7.48 9.75
CA ALA A 150 -17.11 6.19 10.25
C ALA A 150 -17.55 5.00 9.37
N ALA A 151 -18.63 5.13 8.60
CA ALA A 151 -19.07 4.10 7.66
C ALA A 151 -18.00 3.76 6.62
N TYR A 152 -17.14 4.71 6.21
CA TYR A 152 -16.10 4.45 5.22
C TYR A 152 -15.05 3.44 5.72
N ALA A 153 -14.84 3.30 7.03
CA ALA A 153 -14.01 2.22 7.56
C ALA A 153 -14.57 0.84 7.19
N ASN A 154 -15.90 0.70 7.07
CA ASN A 154 -16.59 -0.56 6.81
C ASN A 154 -17.93 -0.37 6.06
N LEU A 155 -17.89 -0.42 4.73
CA LEU A 155 -19.07 -0.37 3.86
C LEU A 155 -19.73 -1.76 3.68
N GLY A 156 -19.79 -2.55 4.76
CA GLY A 156 -20.22 -3.95 4.79
C GLY A 156 -19.06 -4.93 4.99
N THR A 157 -17.88 -4.57 4.47
CA THR A 157 -16.59 -5.17 4.82
C THR A 157 -15.56 -4.06 5.05
N PRO A 158 -14.43 -4.30 5.75
CA PRO A 158 -13.39 -3.28 5.87
C PRO A 158 -13.02 -2.75 4.47
N THR A 159 -13.07 -1.44 4.27
CA THR A 159 -13.00 -0.83 2.92
C THR A 159 -11.85 0.17 2.82
N TYR A 160 -11.90 1.25 3.58
CA TYR A 160 -10.80 2.22 3.70
C TYR A 160 -10.14 2.02 5.08
N GLU A 161 -9.11 1.16 5.16
CA GLU A 161 -8.38 0.93 6.41
C GLU A 161 -7.34 2.04 6.61
N LEU A 162 -7.27 2.63 7.81
CA LEU A 162 -6.22 3.60 8.15
C LEU A 162 -4.92 2.86 8.44
N GLU A 163 -3.83 3.27 7.78
CA GLU A 163 -2.49 2.72 8.04
C GLU A 163 -1.74 3.49 9.14
N ASN A 164 -2.20 4.70 9.50
CA ASN A 164 -1.67 5.51 10.59
C ASN A 164 -2.77 5.93 11.58
N ASP A 165 -2.38 6.28 12.81
CA ASP A 165 -3.32 6.68 13.88
C ASP A 165 -3.30 8.19 14.09
N SER A 166 -4.24 8.89 13.43
CA SER A 166 -4.40 10.36 13.57
C SER A 166 -5.25 10.78 14.77
N GLY A 167 -5.80 9.85 15.56
CA GLY A 167 -6.43 10.11 16.86
C GLY A 167 -7.77 10.88 16.89
N ALA A 168 -8.21 11.57 15.83
CA ALA A 168 -9.54 12.23 15.80
C ALA A 168 -10.12 12.36 14.37
N ASN A 169 -11.45 12.33 14.25
CA ASN A 169 -12.19 12.48 12.98
C ASN A 169 -11.79 11.50 11.86
N GLN A 170 -11.55 10.24 12.24
CA GLN A 170 -11.24 9.17 11.30
C GLN A 170 -12.25 9.16 10.14
N HIS A 171 -11.75 9.29 8.91
CA HIS A 171 -12.49 9.28 7.64
C HIS A 171 -13.36 10.51 7.36
N GLN A 172 -13.34 11.55 8.21
CA GLN A 172 -14.12 12.77 7.94
C GLN A 172 -13.64 13.51 6.70
N ASP A 173 -12.32 13.59 6.50
CA ASP A 173 -11.72 14.19 5.30
C ASP A 173 -12.14 13.45 4.01
N LEU A 174 -12.15 12.12 4.03
CA LEU A 174 -12.59 11.27 2.94
C LEU A 174 -14.10 11.46 2.70
N ALA A 175 -14.89 11.52 3.77
CA ALA A 175 -16.32 11.77 3.69
C ALA A 175 -16.63 13.15 3.08
N ASP A 176 -15.90 14.18 3.51
CA ASP A 176 -16.04 15.55 3.00
C ASP A 176 -15.62 15.65 1.54
N PHE A 177 -14.52 14.98 1.15
CA PHE A 177 -14.09 14.89 -0.23
C PHE A 177 -15.13 14.21 -1.11
N ILE A 178 -15.61 13.01 -0.73
CA ILE A 178 -16.63 12.28 -1.48
C ILE A 178 -17.95 13.08 -1.55
N ALA A 179 -18.36 13.72 -0.45
CA ALA A 179 -19.54 14.57 -0.44
C ALA A 179 -19.40 15.77 -1.39
N PHE A 180 -18.20 16.36 -1.51
CA PHE A 180 -17.92 17.40 -2.50
C PHE A 180 -18.05 16.86 -3.93
N ILE A 181 -17.46 15.70 -4.24
CA ILE A 181 -17.56 15.09 -5.58
C ILE A 181 -19.02 14.80 -5.96
N GLU A 182 -19.83 14.30 -5.03
CA GLU A 182 -21.22 13.92 -5.28
C GLU A 182 -22.15 15.14 -5.42
N ASN A 183 -21.97 16.17 -4.58
CA ASN A 183 -22.97 17.23 -4.42
C ASN A 183 -22.60 18.58 -5.07
N ALA A 184 -21.34 18.78 -5.48
CA ALA A 184 -20.95 20.02 -6.15
C ALA A 184 -21.60 20.10 -7.55
N ASP A 185 -22.08 21.28 -7.93
CA ASP A 185 -22.45 21.53 -9.33
C ASP A 185 -21.21 21.68 -10.21
N ASP A 186 -21.38 21.58 -11.54
CA ASP A 186 -20.27 21.62 -12.50
C ASP A 186 -19.37 22.86 -12.32
N ALA A 187 -19.97 24.00 -11.99
CA ALA A 187 -19.23 25.26 -11.81
C ALA A 187 -18.36 25.23 -10.55
N THR A 188 -18.92 24.76 -9.44
CA THR A 188 -18.23 24.63 -8.15
C THR A 188 -17.17 23.55 -8.23
N PHE A 189 -17.48 22.39 -8.81
CA PHE A 189 -16.54 21.31 -9.02
C PHE A 189 -15.31 21.80 -9.81
N ALA A 190 -15.52 22.43 -10.96
CA ALA A 190 -14.44 22.94 -11.80
C ALA A 190 -13.59 24.00 -11.11
N ALA A 191 -14.20 24.83 -10.24
CA ALA A 191 -13.50 25.87 -9.51
C ALA A 191 -12.68 25.34 -8.31
N GLU A 192 -13.14 24.30 -7.62
CA GLU A 192 -12.59 23.88 -6.32
C GLU A 192 -11.83 22.56 -6.32
N ILE A 193 -12.00 21.69 -7.33
CA ILE A 193 -11.39 20.36 -7.33
C ILE A 193 -9.86 20.40 -7.16
N ALA A 194 -9.19 21.35 -7.82
CA ALA A 194 -7.74 21.46 -7.79
C ALA A 194 -7.18 21.89 -6.42
N SER A 195 -8.00 22.49 -5.54
CA SER A 195 -7.61 22.79 -4.15
C SER A 195 -7.94 21.67 -3.17
N ARG A 196 -8.72 20.67 -3.60
CA ARG A 196 -9.18 19.56 -2.76
C ARG A 196 -8.50 18.24 -3.10
N PHE A 197 -7.90 18.15 -4.29
CA PHE A 197 -7.33 16.93 -4.82
C PHE A 197 -6.26 17.22 -5.87
N SER A 198 -5.18 16.41 -5.87
CA SER A 198 -4.14 16.53 -6.89
C SER A 198 -4.61 15.94 -8.22
N VAL A 199 -5.27 16.78 -9.02
CA VAL A 199 -5.78 16.41 -10.35
C VAL A 199 -4.66 15.94 -11.28
N ASP A 200 -3.49 16.58 -11.23
CA ASP A 200 -2.34 16.20 -12.08
C ASP A 200 -1.81 14.79 -11.73
N THR A 201 -1.57 14.52 -10.45
CA THR A 201 -1.12 13.18 -10.00
C THR A 201 -2.14 12.10 -10.34
N PHE A 202 -3.43 12.38 -10.17
CA PHE A 202 -4.49 11.44 -10.53
C PHE A 202 -4.58 11.18 -12.04
N LEU A 203 -4.49 12.20 -12.89
CA LEU A 203 -4.51 11.99 -14.34
C LEU A 203 -3.25 11.24 -14.81
N ARG A 204 -2.10 11.45 -14.17
CA ARG A 204 -0.88 10.67 -14.43
C ARG A 204 -1.04 9.22 -14.01
N SER A 205 -1.64 8.94 -12.84
CA SER A 205 -1.90 7.57 -12.43
C SER A 205 -2.85 6.88 -13.41
N MET A 206 -3.92 7.58 -13.84
CA MET A 206 -4.80 7.12 -14.92
C MET A 206 -4.09 6.77 -16.22
N ALA A 207 -3.16 7.60 -16.66
CA ALA A 207 -2.38 7.32 -17.86
C ALA A 207 -1.53 6.05 -17.69
N VAL A 208 -0.84 5.89 -16.56
CA VAL A 208 0.01 4.73 -16.27
C VAL A 208 -0.82 3.45 -16.17
N ASP A 209 -1.95 3.48 -15.48
CA ASP A 209 -2.91 2.37 -15.39
C ASP A 209 -3.42 1.93 -16.77
N CYS A 210 -3.75 2.87 -17.66
CA CYS A 210 -4.14 2.58 -19.04
C CYS A 210 -3.04 1.85 -19.80
N VAL A 211 -1.79 2.30 -19.67
CA VAL A 211 -0.62 1.68 -20.33
C VAL A 211 -0.34 0.28 -19.78
N ASN A 212 -0.49 0.10 -18.47
CA ASN A 212 -0.27 -1.18 -17.79
C ASN A 212 -1.41 -2.18 -18.02
N GLY A 213 -2.57 -1.73 -18.51
CA GLY A 213 -3.79 -2.55 -18.59
C GLY A 213 -4.27 -3.01 -17.21
N HIS A 214 -4.07 -2.17 -16.19
CA HIS A 214 -4.44 -2.49 -14.81
C HIS A 214 -5.96 -2.38 -14.67
N TRP A 215 -6.65 -3.50 -14.84
CA TRP A 215 -8.11 -3.52 -14.84
C TRP A 215 -8.71 -3.46 -13.42
N ASP A 216 -7.98 -3.85 -12.37
CA ASP A 216 -8.51 -3.86 -10.99
C ASP A 216 -8.10 -2.62 -10.19
N ASN A 217 -8.02 -1.46 -10.85
CA ASN A 217 -7.67 -0.16 -10.25
C ASN A 217 -8.90 0.58 -9.73
N LEU A 218 -8.73 1.82 -9.24
CA LEU A 218 -9.80 2.66 -8.69
C LEU A 218 -11.04 2.79 -9.60
N TRP A 219 -10.89 3.09 -10.90
CA TRP A 219 -12.04 3.43 -11.76
C TRP A 219 -12.70 2.25 -12.47
N TYR A 220 -12.18 1.03 -12.36
CA TYR A 220 -12.84 -0.15 -12.91
C TYR A 220 -13.11 -1.23 -11.86
N GLY A 221 -12.06 -1.68 -11.16
CA GLY A 221 -12.16 -2.66 -10.08
C GLY A 221 -12.53 -2.09 -8.72
N ALA A 222 -12.26 -0.79 -8.53
CA ALA A 222 -12.33 -0.10 -7.24
C ALA A 222 -11.45 -0.75 -6.16
N ASN A 223 -10.19 -1.03 -6.53
CA ASN A 223 -9.21 -1.73 -5.71
C ASN A 223 -7.76 -1.30 -6.06
N ASN A 224 -6.77 -1.81 -5.30
CA ASN A 224 -5.32 -1.67 -5.53
C ASN A 224 -4.82 -0.21 -5.54
N TYR A 225 -5.33 0.63 -4.65
CA TYR A 225 -4.85 2.00 -4.47
C TYR A 225 -4.82 2.41 -2.99
N PHE A 226 -4.08 3.48 -2.71
CA PHE A 226 -4.07 4.18 -1.43
C PHE A 226 -4.55 5.60 -1.66
N LEU A 227 -5.16 6.21 -0.64
CA LEU A 227 -5.44 7.64 -0.61
C LEU A 227 -4.64 8.25 0.53
N TYR A 228 -3.97 9.35 0.23
CA TYR A 228 -3.30 10.15 1.24
C TYR A 228 -3.93 11.54 1.28
N VAL A 229 -4.34 11.96 2.47
CA VAL A 229 -4.88 13.29 2.71
C VAL A 229 -3.73 14.18 3.14
N TYR A 230 -3.16 14.93 2.18
CA TYR A 230 -2.12 15.90 2.46
C TYR A 230 -2.69 17.07 3.30
N PRO A 231 -2.17 17.36 4.52
CA PRO A 231 -2.69 18.40 5.42
C PRO A 231 -2.63 19.85 4.91
#